data_AF-A0AAE1X2H8-F1
#
_entry.id   AF-A0AAE1X2H8-F1
#
_cell.length_a   1.000
_cell.length_b   1.000
_cell.length_c   1.000
_cell.angle_alpha   90.00
_cell.angle_beta   90.00
_cell.angle_gamma   90.00
#
_symmetry.space_group_name_H-M   'P 1'
#
loop_
_entity.id
_entity.type
_entity.pdbx_description
1 polymer ?
#
loop_
_entity_poly.entity_id
_entity_poly.type
_entity_poly.pdbx_seq_one_letter_code
_entity_poly.pdbx_strand_id
1 'polypeptide(L)'
;MSSCMAVAKAGNFYQDFDLTWGEKRAKIFGGGQLLSLSLDRISGSGFQSKKEYLFGRIDVQLKLVAGNSAGTVTAYYKVMKQVPCIRFLVDNTPIRVFRNAESVGVPFPKKQPMRIYSSLWNADDWATRGGLVKTDWSKAPFTAYYRNFNAQTCTGSCASTSSRFSGGEWQRQELDAYSRRRLRWVQKNFMIYNYCTDYKRFPQGFPAECRH
;
A
#
# COMPACT_ATOMS: atom_id res chain seq x y z
N MET A 1 -19.19 31.63 4.34
CA MET A 1 -18.93 30.18 4.27
C MET A 1 -18.08 29.93 3.03
N SER A 2 -16.75 29.84 3.17
CA SER A 2 -15.89 29.45 2.05
C SER A 2 -15.72 27.94 2.12
N SER A 3 -16.45 27.24 1.26
CA SER A 3 -16.31 25.79 1.07
C SER A 3 -15.01 25.56 0.30
N CYS A 4 -13.96 25.08 0.98
CA CYS A 4 -12.80 24.56 0.26
C CYS A 4 -13.19 23.22 -0.35
N MET A 5 -13.57 23.23 -1.63
CA MET A 5 -13.75 22.00 -2.40
C MET A 5 -12.42 21.25 -2.44
N ALA A 6 -12.36 20.06 -1.85
CA ALA A 6 -11.28 19.13 -2.09
C ALA A 6 -11.40 18.63 -3.53
N VAL A 7 -10.69 19.27 -4.46
CA VAL A 7 -10.62 18.81 -5.85
C VAL A 7 -9.81 17.52 -5.87
N ALA A 8 -10.49 16.38 -5.93
CA ALA A 8 -9.86 15.10 -6.25
C ALA A 8 -9.44 15.15 -7.74
N LYS A 9 -8.24 15.70 -8.00
CA LYS A 9 -7.66 15.60 -9.34
C LYS A 9 -7.19 14.16 -9.53
N ALA A 10 -7.72 13.47 -10.54
CA ALA A 10 -7.15 12.19 -10.96
C ALA A 10 -5.65 12.41 -11.22
N GLY A 11 -4.81 11.66 -10.51
CA GLY A 11 -3.37 11.82 -10.57
C GLY A 11 -2.84 11.57 -11.99
N ASN A 12 -1.74 12.24 -12.31
CA ASN A 12 -1.05 12.05 -13.57
C ASN A 12 0.33 11.48 -13.24
N PHE A 13 0.63 10.26 -13.71
CA PHE A 13 1.87 9.58 -13.34
C PHE A 13 3.13 10.35 -13.71
N TYR A 14 3.12 11.20 -14.75
CA TYR A 14 4.27 12.07 -15.07
C TYR A 14 4.49 13.14 -14.00
N GLN A 15 3.43 13.60 -13.35
CA GLN A 15 3.48 14.64 -12.32
C GLN A 15 3.75 14.06 -10.92
N ASP A 16 3.31 12.82 -10.69
CA ASP A 16 3.26 12.24 -9.35
C ASP A 16 4.45 11.31 -9.05
N PHE A 17 5.08 10.72 -10.07
CA PHE A 17 6.10 9.67 -9.88
C PHE A 17 7.35 9.85 -10.75
N ASP A 18 8.46 9.33 -10.24
CA ASP A 18 9.71 9.11 -10.97
C ASP A 18 9.89 7.61 -11.21
N LEU A 19 10.31 7.25 -12.44
CA LEU A 19 10.69 5.88 -12.76
C LEU A 19 12.12 5.64 -12.24
N THR A 20 12.26 4.77 -11.23
CA THR A 20 13.51 4.64 -10.46
C THR A 20 14.49 3.65 -11.08
N TRP A 21 14.01 2.56 -11.67
CA TRP A 21 14.83 1.61 -12.42
C TRP A 21 13.97 0.81 -13.42
N GLY A 22 14.66 0.06 -14.28
CA GLY A 22 14.05 -0.82 -15.28
C GLY A 22 14.08 -0.28 -16.70
N GLU A 23 14.56 0.96 -16.91
CA GLU A 23 14.67 1.60 -18.23
C GLU A 23 13.37 1.48 -19.03
N LYS A 24 13.40 0.72 -20.14
CA LYS A 24 12.25 0.44 -21.01
C LYS A 24 11.19 -0.46 -20.38
N ARG A 25 11.38 -0.94 -19.15
CA ARG A 25 10.44 -1.83 -18.42
C ARG A 25 9.47 -1.07 -17.52
N ALA A 26 9.78 0.18 -17.18
CA ALA A 26 8.84 1.09 -16.56
C ALA A 26 8.36 2.09 -17.63
N LYS A 27 7.06 2.17 -17.85
CA LYS A 27 6.50 3.07 -18.89
C LYS A 27 5.24 3.75 -18.40
N ILE A 28 5.08 5.00 -18.82
CA ILE A 28 3.86 5.79 -18.62
C ILE A 28 3.26 6.07 -19.99
N PHE A 29 1.96 5.86 -20.13
CA PHE A 29 1.21 5.99 -21.38
C PHE A 29 -0.07 6.81 -21.19
N GLY A 30 -0.78 7.04 -22.31
CA GLY A 30 -2.10 7.66 -22.30
C GLY A 30 -2.09 9.03 -21.65
N GLY A 31 -1.07 9.84 -21.93
CA GLY A 31 -0.92 11.18 -21.36
C GLY A 31 -0.69 11.19 -19.84
N GLY A 32 -0.28 10.08 -19.22
CA GLY A 32 -0.02 9.99 -17.78
C GLY A 32 -1.10 9.27 -16.99
N GLN A 33 -2.07 8.63 -17.65
CA GLN A 33 -3.19 7.93 -17.00
C GLN A 33 -2.89 6.46 -16.67
N LEU A 34 -1.91 5.86 -17.33
CA LEU A 34 -1.54 4.45 -17.16
C LEU A 34 -0.04 4.32 -16.97
N LEU A 35 0.37 3.57 -15.96
CA LEU A 35 1.76 3.16 -15.75
C LEU A 35 1.86 1.64 -15.82
N SER A 36 2.87 1.11 -16.50
CA SER A 36 3.21 -0.32 -16.47
C SER A 36 4.60 -0.56 -15.89
N LEU A 37 4.72 -1.62 -15.11
CA LEU A 37 5.99 -2.22 -14.72
C LEU A 37 6.10 -3.60 -15.36
N SER A 38 7.22 -3.88 -16.01
CA SER A 38 7.54 -5.21 -16.54
C SER A 38 8.78 -5.83 -15.90
N LEU A 39 8.84 -7.15 -15.93
CA LEU A 39 9.94 -7.97 -15.43
C LEU A 39 10.27 -9.05 -16.47
N ASP A 40 11.55 -9.16 -16.77
CA ASP A 40 12.14 -10.22 -17.59
C ASP A 40 13.43 -10.74 -16.95
N ARG A 41 14.12 -11.68 -17.59
CA ARG A 41 15.35 -12.30 -17.05
C ARG A 41 16.47 -11.29 -16.78
N ILE A 42 16.43 -10.12 -17.42
CA ILE A 42 17.50 -9.13 -17.33
C ILE A 42 17.25 -8.22 -16.13
N SER A 43 16.01 -7.72 -15.97
CA SER A 43 15.70 -6.83 -14.85
C SER A 43 14.20 -6.74 -14.56
N GLY A 44 13.91 -6.31 -13.34
CA GLY A 44 12.60 -5.81 -12.95
C GLY A 44 12.44 -4.33 -13.29
N SER A 45 11.48 -3.70 -12.63
CA SER A 45 11.24 -2.26 -12.74
C SER A 45 10.55 -1.70 -11.51
N GLY A 46 10.63 -0.39 -11.33
CA GLY A 46 9.97 0.27 -10.22
C GLY A 46 9.86 1.78 -10.38
N PHE A 47 9.05 2.37 -9.52
CA PHE A 47 8.83 3.81 -9.43
C PHE A 47 8.70 4.26 -7.98
N GLN A 48 8.94 5.55 -7.76
CA GLN A 48 8.72 6.21 -6.47
C GLN A 48 7.92 7.50 -6.64
N SER A 49 7.18 7.92 -5.60
CA SER A 49 6.50 9.22 -5.64
C SER A 49 7.50 10.36 -5.54
N LYS A 50 7.26 11.41 -6.32
CA LYS A 50 8.05 12.66 -6.25
C LYS A 50 7.92 13.32 -4.88
N LYS A 51 6.70 13.30 -4.33
CA LYS A 51 6.37 13.88 -3.03
C LYS A 51 6.57 12.88 -1.91
N GLU A 52 6.97 13.40 -0.75
CA GLU A 52 6.89 12.70 0.52
C GLU A 52 5.57 13.03 1.20
N TYR A 53 5.12 12.09 2.03
CA TYR A 53 3.85 12.21 2.71
C TYR A 53 3.98 11.71 4.14
N LEU A 54 3.46 12.48 5.07
CA LEU A 54 3.42 12.10 6.47
C LEU A 54 2.08 11.43 6.83
N PHE A 55 0.96 12.03 6.43
CA PHE A 55 -0.40 11.54 6.67
C PHE A 55 -1.26 11.61 5.42
N GLY A 56 -2.15 10.65 5.23
CA GLY A 56 -3.12 10.67 4.15
C GLY A 56 -3.69 9.30 3.81
N ARG A 57 -4.72 9.33 2.97
CA ARG A 57 -5.22 8.17 2.26
C ARG A 57 -4.58 8.15 0.87
N ILE A 58 -4.06 7.00 0.47
CA ILE A 58 -3.52 6.78 -0.86
C ILE A 58 -4.29 5.64 -1.49
N ASP A 59 -4.87 5.90 -2.65
CA ASP A 59 -5.57 4.93 -3.47
C ASP A 59 -4.85 4.78 -4.82
N VAL A 60 -4.79 3.55 -5.31
CA VAL A 60 -4.32 3.21 -6.65
C VAL A 60 -5.10 2.01 -7.15
N GLN A 61 -5.39 1.96 -8.44
CA GLN A 61 -5.91 0.75 -9.07
C GLN A 61 -4.75 -0.04 -9.65
N LEU A 62 -4.60 -1.28 -9.19
CA LEU A 62 -3.55 -2.20 -9.59
C LEU A 62 -4.15 -3.42 -10.30
N LYS A 63 -3.66 -3.70 -11.50
CA LYS A 63 -3.88 -4.97 -12.20
C LYS A 63 -2.59 -5.77 -12.15
N LEU A 64 -2.63 -6.91 -11.47
CA LEU A 64 -1.49 -7.82 -11.30
C LEU A 64 -1.14 -8.56 -12.60
N VAL A 65 0.02 -9.21 -12.60
CA VAL A 65 0.50 -10.08 -13.67
C VAL A 65 -0.50 -11.22 -13.91
N ALA A 66 -0.93 -11.38 -15.15
CA ALA A 66 -1.85 -12.44 -15.55
C ALA A 66 -1.12 -13.76 -15.86
N GLY A 67 -1.84 -14.88 -15.83
CA GLY A 67 -1.29 -16.20 -16.17
C GLY A 67 -0.33 -16.73 -15.10
N ASN A 68 0.74 -17.40 -15.52
CA ASN A 68 1.76 -17.90 -14.62
C ASN A 68 2.63 -16.74 -14.11
N SER A 69 2.47 -16.40 -12.83
CA SER A 69 3.20 -15.33 -12.14
C SER A 69 4.04 -15.85 -10.96
N ALA A 70 4.30 -17.16 -10.92
CA ALA A 70 5.09 -17.77 -9.85
C ALA A 70 6.49 -17.13 -9.73
N GLY A 71 6.97 -16.97 -8.50
CA GLY A 71 8.24 -16.33 -8.19
C GLY A 71 8.28 -14.81 -8.38
N THR A 72 7.24 -14.18 -8.96
CA THR A 72 7.20 -12.72 -9.14
C THR A 72 6.52 -12.03 -7.96
N VAL A 73 7.00 -10.83 -7.60
CA VAL A 73 6.42 -9.99 -6.55
C VAL A 73 6.12 -8.62 -7.13
N THR A 74 4.84 -8.24 -7.10
CA THR A 74 4.39 -6.86 -7.32
C THR A 74 4.23 -6.19 -5.95
N ALA A 75 5.13 -5.29 -5.60
CA ALA A 75 5.04 -4.55 -4.36
C ALA A 75 4.43 -3.17 -4.61
N TYR A 76 3.50 -2.76 -3.75
CA TYR A 76 3.05 -1.38 -3.63
C TYR A 76 3.04 -1.07 -2.14
N TYR A 77 3.94 -0.19 -1.70
CA TYR A 77 4.10 0.06 -0.28
C TYR A 77 4.29 1.53 0.04
N LYS A 78 3.64 1.89 1.13
CA LYS A 78 3.86 3.08 1.93
C LYS A 78 3.25 2.77 3.27
N VAL A 79 3.94 3.13 4.35
CA VAL A 79 3.31 3.08 5.66
C VAL A 79 2.56 4.40 5.86
N MET A 80 1.25 4.34 6.08
CA MET A 80 0.41 5.53 6.21
C MET A 80 -0.22 5.59 7.58
N LYS A 81 0.10 6.63 8.33
CA LYS A 81 -0.61 6.93 9.56
C LYS A 81 -1.91 7.67 9.22
N GLN A 82 -3.02 7.03 9.56
CA GLN A 82 -4.25 7.72 9.92
C GLN A 82 -4.23 7.83 11.45
N VAL A 83 -4.71 8.92 12.04
CA VAL A 83 -4.77 8.97 13.51
C VAL A 83 -5.93 8.04 13.95
N PRO A 84 -5.71 6.92 14.69
CA PRO A 84 -4.47 6.35 15.25
C PRO A 84 -4.13 4.93 14.73
N CYS A 85 -4.27 4.65 13.44
CA CYS A 85 -3.96 3.33 12.85
C CYS A 85 -3.54 3.41 11.38
N ILE A 86 -2.79 2.40 10.92
CA ILE A 86 -2.56 2.12 9.50
C ILE A 86 -3.65 1.15 9.04
N ARG A 87 -4.27 1.40 7.89
CA ARG A 87 -5.32 0.54 7.32
C ARG A 87 -4.89 0.09 5.93
N PHE A 88 -5.06 -1.21 5.69
CA PHE A 88 -4.90 -1.81 4.38
C PHE A 88 -6.27 -2.22 3.87
N LEU A 89 -6.64 -1.73 2.69
CA LEU A 89 -7.93 -1.96 2.08
C LEU A 89 -7.76 -2.51 0.66
N VAL A 90 -8.67 -3.38 0.26
CA VAL A 90 -8.85 -3.83 -1.13
C VAL A 90 -10.30 -3.55 -1.49
N ASP A 91 -10.53 -2.76 -2.53
CA ASP A 91 -11.88 -2.34 -2.97
C ASP A 91 -12.74 -1.79 -1.80
N ASN A 92 -12.14 -0.90 -1.01
CA ASN A 92 -12.70 -0.33 0.23
C ASN A 92 -13.06 -1.35 1.34
N THR A 93 -12.70 -2.63 1.17
CA THR A 93 -12.83 -3.65 2.23
C THR A 93 -11.55 -3.69 3.06
N PRO A 94 -11.60 -3.45 4.37
CA PRO A 94 -10.42 -3.55 5.23
C PRO A 94 -9.94 -5.00 5.32
N ILE A 95 -8.65 -5.22 5.05
CA ILE A 95 -8.00 -6.53 5.14
C ILE A 95 -7.04 -6.61 6.33
N ARG A 96 -6.53 -5.47 6.79
CA ARG A 96 -5.67 -5.36 7.98
C ARG A 96 -5.73 -3.96 8.57
N VAL A 97 -5.69 -3.91 9.90
CA VAL A 97 -5.52 -2.67 10.67
C VAL A 97 -4.34 -2.86 11.62
N PHE A 98 -3.41 -1.92 11.60
CA PHE A 98 -2.31 -1.85 12.56
C PHE A 98 -2.51 -0.62 13.43
N ARG A 99 -2.87 -0.82 14.70
CA ARG A 99 -3.13 0.27 15.63
C ARG A 99 -1.83 0.82 16.20
N ASN A 100 -1.83 2.11 16.51
CA ASN A 100 -0.75 2.70 17.28
C ASN A 100 -0.79 2.15 18.72
N ALA A 101 0.16 1.27 19.02
CA ALA A 101 0.32 0.59 20.30
C ALA A 101 1.59 1.07 21.05
N GLU A 102 2.02 2.31 20.82
CA GLU A 102 3.19 2.87 21.54
C GLU A 102 2.98 2.93 23.06
N SER A 103 1.74 3.01 23.55
CA SER A 103 1.43 2.94 24.98
C SER A 103 1.84 1.62 25.63
N VAL A 104 2.02 0.57 24.83
CA VAL A 104 2.52 -0.75 25.26
C VAL A 104 3.89 -1.07 24.65
N GLY A 105 4.64 -0.03 24.24
CA GLY A 105 6.03 -0.14 23.80
C GLY A 105 6.25 -0.53 22.34
N VAL A 106 5.21 -0.64 21.52
CA VAL A 106 5.35 -1.01 20.09
C VAL A 106 5.66 0.24 19.27
N PRO A 107 6.81 0.32 18.56
CA PRO A 107 7.14 1.46 17.71
C PRO A 107 6.09 1.67 16.61
N PHE A 108 5.78 2.93 16.32
CA PHE A 108 4.85 3.29 15.26
C PHE A 108 5.39 4.46 14.41
N PRO A 109 5.29 4.41 13.07
CA PRO A 109 5.82 5.46 12.21
C PRO A 109 4.95 6.72 12.28
N LYS A 110 5.39 7.70 13.08
CA LYS A 110 4.65 8.97 13.32
C LYS A 110 5.32 10.22 12.80
N LYS A 111 6.64 10.24 12.72
CA LYS A 111 7.44 11.46 12.56
C LYS A 111 8.22 11.54 11.25
N GLN A 112 8.35 10.43 10.53
CA GLN A 112 9.15 10.33 9.33
C GLN A 112 8.23 10.35 8.10
N PRO A 113 8.29 11.40 7.25
CA PRO A 113 7.62 11.39 5.96
C PRO A 113 8.11 10.23 5.11
N MET A 114 7.22 9.63 4.31
CA MET A 114 7.56 8.52 3.43
C MET A 114 7.09 8.78 2.00
N ARG A 115 7.91 8.35 1.05
CA ARG A 115 7.50 8.19 -0.35
C ARG A 115 6.68 6.92 -0.53
N ILE A 116 5.90 6.91 -1.60
CA ILE A 116 5.24 5.71 -2.13
C ILE A 116 6.22 5.04 -3.07
N TYR A 117 6.31 3.73 -2.97
CA TYR A 117 7.13 2.94 -3.88
C TYR A 117 6.30 1.82 -4.49
N SER A 118 6.66 1.46 -5.71
CA SER A 118 6.17 0.24 -6.31
C SER A 118 7.22 -0.42 -7.17
N SER A 119 7.21 -1.74 -7.19
CA SER A 119 8.18 -2.54 -7.92
C SER A 119 7.62 -3.86 -8.41
N LEU A 120 8.19 -4.37 -9.50
CA LEU A 120 7.99 -5.72 -9.98
C LEU A 120 9.36 -6.40 -10.11
N TRP A 121 9.56 -7.48 -9.36
CA TRP A 121 10.85 -8.17 -9.26
C TRP A 121 10.68 -9.67 -8.99
N ASN A 122 11.75 -10.45 -9.23
CA ASN A 122 11.81 -11.88 -8.96
C ASN A 122 12.25 -12.15 -7.52
N ALA A 123 11.54 -13.03 -6.83
CA ALA A 123 11.73 -13.38 -5.44
C ALA A 123 11.61 -14.91 -5.25
N ASP A 124 12.31 -15.65 -6.11
CA ASP A 124 12.23 -17.11 -6.24
C ASP A 124 12.45 -17.87 -4.92
N ASP A 125 13.18 -17.29 -3.98
CA ASP A 125 13.54 -17.95 -2.73
C ASP A 125 12.39 -18.01 -1.73
N TRP A 126 11.30 -17.24 -1.94
CA TRP A 126 10.20 -17.20 -0.96
C TRP A 126 8.81 -16.94 -1.54
N ALA A 127 8.68 -16.35 -2.73
CA ALA A 127 7.41 -15.77 -3.18
C ALA A 127 6.28 -16.79 -3.41
N THR A 128 6.56 -17.97 -3.98
CA THR A 128 5.52 -18.95 -4.31
C THR A 128 5.78 -20.26 -3.61
N ARG A 129 4.80 -20.71 -2.81
CA ARG A 129 4.89 -21.89 -1.94
C ARG A 129 6.16 -21.89 -1.07
N GLY A 130 6.51 -20.73 -0.51
CA GLY A 130 7.71 -20.57 0.32
C GLY A 130 9.02 -20.78 -0.44
N GLY A 131 9.04 -20.55 -1.76
CA GLY A 131 10.23 -20.65 -2.62
C GLY A 131 10.36 -21.97 -3.39
N LEU A 132 9.41 -22.89 -3.23
CA LEU A 132 9.41 -24.18 -3.93
C LEU A 132 9.08 -24.08 -5.43
N VAL A 133 8.37 -23.03 -5.84
CA VAL A 133 8.02 -22.81 -7.25
C VAL A 133 8.74 -21.57 -7.76
N LYS A 134 9.62 -21.77 -8.73
CA LYS A 134 10.49 -20.75 -9.33
C LYS A 134 9.81 -20.07 -10.52
N THR A 135 10.30 -18.90 -10.90
CA THR A 135 9.79 -18.16 -12.05
C THR A 135 10.07 -18.93 -13.35
N ASP A 136 8.99 -19.23 -14.08
CA ASP A 136 9.07 -19.70 -15.46
C ASP A 136 9.30 -18.52 -16.39
N TRP A 137 10.57 -18.18 -16.60
CA TRP A 137 10.97 -17.08 -17.46
C TRP A 137 10.58 -17.24 -18.94
N SER A 138 10.12 -18.42 -19.38
CA SER A 138 9.54 -18.58 -20.73
C SER A 138 8.22 -17.82 -20.87
N LYS A 139 7.63 -17.36 -19.76
CA LYS A 139 6.38 -16.58 -19.71
C LYS A 139 6.62 -15.07 -19.59
N ALA A 140 7.88 -14.64 -19.56
CA ALA A 140 8.22 -13.23 -19.59
C ALA A 140 7.83 -12.59 -20.94
N PRO A 141 7.53 -11.28 -20.98
CA PRO A 141 7.59 -10.34 -19.86
C PRO A 141 6.36 -10.42 -18.95
N PHE A 142 6.61 -10.46 -17.64
CA PHE A 142 5.56 -10.31 -16.63
C PHE A 142 5.24 -8.82 -16.52
N THR A 143 3.96 -8.44 -16.62
CA THR A 143 3.57 -7.02 -16.64
C THR A 143 2.45 -6.74 -15.66
N ALA A 144 2.63 -5.73 -14.81
CA ALA A 144 1.63 -5.17 -13.91
C ALA A 144 1.26 -3.74 -14.35
N TYR A 145 0.01 -3.35 -14.12
CA TYR A 145 -0.51 -2.04 -14.54
C TYR A 145 -1.10 -1.27 -13.37
N TYR A 146 -0.90 0.05 -13.40
CA TYR A 146 -1.34 0.99 -12.38
C TYR A 146 -2.13 2.12 -13.05
N ARG A 147 -3.26 2.49 -12.45
CA ARG A 147 -4.08 3.63 -12.90
C ARG A 147 -4.76 4.32 -11.74
N ASN A 148 -5.35 5.49 -12.03
CA ASN A 148 -6.22 6.22 -11.09
C ASN A 148 -5.55 6.45 -9.72
N PHE A 149 -4.29 6.86 -9.73
CA PHE A 149 -3.60 7.26 -8.52
C PHE A 149 -4.31 8.46 -7.88
N ASN A 150 -4.55 8.37 -6.58
CA ASN A 150 -5.14 9.44 -5.80
C ASN A 150 -4.46 9.52 -4.43
N ALA A 151 -3.97 10.71 -4.09
CA ALA A 151 -3.40 11.00 -2.80
C ALA A 151 -4.22 12.08 -2.09
N GLN A 152 -4.96 11.69 -1.06
CA GLN A 152 -5.68 12.61 -0.18
C GLN A 152 -4.80 12.90 1.04
N THR A 153 -4.08 14.01 0.99
CA THR A 153 -3.10 14.37 2.03
C THR A 153 -3.48 15.68 2.71
N CYS A 154 -3.06 15.87 3.95
CA CYS A 154 -3.18 17.15 4.63
C CYS A 154 -2.05 18.06 4.15
N THR A 155 -2.37 19.11 3.39
CA THR A 155 -1.39 20.12 2.95
C THR A 155 -1.85 21.50 3.43
N GLY A 156 -1.17 22.04 4.45
CA GLY A 156 -1.43 23.38 5.00
C GLY A 156 -1.78 23.39 6.50
N SER A 157 -1.04 24.20 7.28
CA SER A 157 -1.14 24.45 8.73
C SER A 157 -1.93 23.43 9.56
N CYS A 158 -1.36 22.26 9.77
CA CYS A 158 -1.70 21.37 10.89
C CYS A 158 -1.11 21.87 12.23
N ALA A 159 -0.61 23.12 12.27
CA ALA A 159 -0.08 23.79 13.45
C ALA A 159 -1.13 24.67 14.18
N SER A 160 -2.35 24.81 13.66
CA SER A 160 -3.44 25.49 14.38
C SER A 160 -4.52 24.50 14.77
N THR A 161 -4.90 24.54 16.04
CA THR A 161 -5.94 23.73 16.70
C THR A 161 -7.36 23.95 16.15
N SER A 162 -7.50 24.71 15.06
CA SER A 162 -8.78 25.27 14.60
C SER A 162 -9.00 25.26 13.08
N SER A 163 -8.16 24.60 12.27
CA SER A 163 -8.45 24.45 10.84
C SER A 163 -9.60 23.46 10.63
N ARG A 164 -10.82 24.01 10.50
CA ARG A 164 -12.04 23.28 10.13
C ARG A 164 -11.84 22.66 8.74
N PHE A 165 -11.81 21.34 8.74
CA PHE A 165 -11.71 20.50 7.56
C PHE A 165 -12.99 20.62 6.72
N SER A 166 -12.86 21.11 5.49
CA SER A 166 -13.91 20.97 4.49
C SER A 166 -13.73 19.60 3.82
N GLY A 167 -14.31 18.54 4.40
CA GLY A 167 -14.25 17.15 3.88
C GLY A 167 -13.59 16.09 4.79
N GLY A 168 -13.37 16.40 6.08
CA GLY A 168 -12.60 15.59 7.03
C GLY A 168 -13.36 14.53 7.83
N GLU A 169 -14.22 13.70 7.22
CA GLU A 169 -14.91 12.61 7.95
C GLU A 169 -14.00 11.38 8.21
N TRP A 170 -13.03 11.11 7.33
CA TRP A 170 -12.21 9.89 7.43
C TRP A 170 -11.18 9.94 8.58
N GLN A 171 -10.79 11.11 9.08
CA GLN A 171 -9.61 11.27 9.94
C GLN A 171 -9.75 10.80 11.40
N ARG A 172 -10.98 10.63 11.91
CA ARG A 172 -11.23 10.20 13.31
C ARG A 172 -12.06 8.94 13.44
N GLN A 173 -12.57 8.42 12.33
CA GLN A 173 -13.53 7.34 12.35
C GLN A 173 -12.78 6.03 12.61
N GLU A 174 -12.95 5.45 13.79
CA GLU A 174 -12.72 4.03 13.99
C GLU A 174 -13.44 3.24 12.89
N LEU A 175 -12.95 2.03 12.58
CA LEU A 175 -13.73 1.19 11.67
C LEU A 175 -15.14 1.03 12.24
N ASP A 176 -16.12 1.42 11.44
CA ASP A 176 -17.53 1.25 11.79
C ASP A 176 -17.84 -0.24 12.04
N ALA A 177 -18.98 -0.53 12.63
CA ALA A 177 -19.35 -1.90 12.98
C ALA A 177 -19.40 -2.84 11.76
N TYR A 178 -19.81 -2.34 10.59
CA TYR A 178 -19.86 -3.10 9.35
C TYR A 178 -18.45 -3.41 8.83
N SER A 179 -17.58 -2.41 8.76
CA SER A 179 -16.18 -2.53 8.38
C SER A 179 -15.41 -3.50 9.29
N ARG A 180 -15.69 -3.49 10.60
CA ARG A 180 -15.12 -4.48 11.54
C ARG A 180 -15.61 -5.89 11.28
N ARG A 181 -16.90 -6.09 10.99
CA ARG A 181 -17.44 -7.41 10.62
C ARG A 181 -16.83 -7.91 9.32
N ARG A 182 -16.67 -7.03 8.32
CA ARG A 182 -16.00 -7.33 7.05
C ARG A 182 -14.54 -7.75 7.26
N LEU A 183 -13.79 -7.00 8.07
CA LEU A 183 -12.41 -7.36 8.40
C LEU A 183 -12.31 -8.76 9.02
N ARG A 184 -13.17 -9.08 10.02
CA ARG A 184 -13.21 -10.41 10.64
C ARG A 184 -13.57 -11.50 9.64
N TRP A 185 -14.51 -11.24 8.74
CA TRP A 185 -14.90 -12.17 7.69
C TRP A 185 -13.75 -12.42 6.71
N VAL A 186 -13.02 -11.37 6.29
CA VAL A 186 -11.83 -11.51 5.45
C VAL A 186 -10.77 -12.35 6.16
N GLN A 187 -10.46 -12.03 7.41
CA GLN A 187 -9.47 -12.77 8.21
C GLN A 187 -9.88 -14.24 8.39
N LYS A 188 -11.16 -14.54 8.60
CA LYS A 188 -11.63 -15.91 8.77
C LYS A 188 -11.55 -16.75 7.50
N ASN A 189 -11.84 -16.16 6.33
CA ASN A 189 -12.03 -16.93 5.10
C ASN A 189 -10.84 -16.86 4.12
N PHE A 190 -9.99 -15.84 4.21
CA PHE A 190 -8.94 -15.60 3.21
C PHE A 190 -7.52 -15.48 3.79
N MET A 191 -7.37 -15.36 5.11
CA MET A 191 -6.05 -15.25 5.73
C MET A 191 -5.40 -16.62 5.90
N ILE A 192 -4.33 -16.86 5.16
CA ILE A 192 -3.56 -18.12 5.20
C ILE A 192 -2.33 -18.05 6.13
N TYR A 193 -1.91 -16.85 6.50
CA TYR A 193 -0.78 -16.62 7.41
C TYR A 193 -1.03 -15.39 8.27
N ASN A 194 -0.70 -15.49 9.56
CA ASN A 194 -0.75 -14.37 10.49
C ASN A 194 0.38 -14.50 11.51
N TYR A 195 1.27 -13.51 11.53
CA TYR A 195 2.39 -13.46 12.47
C TYR A 195 1.95 -13.43 13.95
N CYS A 196 0.76 -12.88 14.24
CA CYS A 196 0.20 -12.83 15.59
C CYS A 196 -0.17 -14.21 16.17
N THR A 197 -0.23 -15.25 15.32
CA THR A 197 -0.56 -16.63 15.73
C THR A 197 0.55 -17.62 15.36
N ASP A 198 1.71 -17.12 14.93
CA ASP A 198 2.86 -17.92 14.52
C ASP A 198 3.78 -18.21 15.72
N TYR A 199 3.47 -19.28 16.45
CA TYR A 199 4.25 -19.70 17.62
C TYR A 199 5.68 -20.14 17.27
N LYS A 200 5.93 -20.61 16.04
CA LYS A 200 7.27 -21.02 15.60
C LYS A 200 8.17 -19.80 15.47
N ARG A 201 7.63 -18.69 14.96
CA ARG A 201 8.35 -17.42 14.84
C ARG A 201 8.48 -16.69 16.17
N PHE A 202 7.46 -16.76 17.03
CA PHE A 202 7.42 -16.07 18.32
C PHE A 202 7.23 -17.05 19.50
N PRO A 203 8.23 -17.89 19.81
CA PRO A 203 8.11 -18.90 20.86
C PRO A 203 8.05 -18.31 22.27
N GLN A 204 8.54 -17.08 22.46
CA GLN A 204 8.58 -16.38 23.76
C GLN A 204 7.35 -15.49 24.01
N GLY A 205 6.32 -15.62 23.18
CA GLY A 205 5.10 -14.84 23.26
C GLY A 205 4.92 -13.90 22.07
N PHE A 206 3.66 -13.66 21.72
CA PHE A 206 3.29 -12.88 20.55
C PHE A 206 3.57 -11.38 20.72
N PRO A 207 3.81 -10.66 19.61
CA PRO A 207 3.96 -9.21 19.62
C PRO A 207 2.82 -8.50 20.37
N ALA A 208 3.16 -7.46 21.13
CA ALA A 208 2.24 -6.83 22.08
C ALA A 208 0.98 -6.24 21.41
N GLU A 209 1.09 -5.78 20.17
CA GLU A 209 -0.03 -5.25 19.39
C GLU A 209 -1.06 -6.31 18.97
N CYS A 210 -0.71 -7.60 19.07
CA CYS A 210 -1.57 -8.71 18.69
C CYS A 210 -2.60 -9.09 19.77
N ARG A 211 -2.52 -8.51 20.96
CA ARG A 211 -3.30 -8.92 22.15
C ARG A 211 -4.72 -8.30 22.21
N HIS A 212 -5.22 -7.70 21.13
CA HIS A 212 -6.45 -6.88 21.12
C HIS A 212 -7.34 -7.09 19.88
#